data_AF-A0A6I2ZW19-F1
#
_entry.id   AF-A0A6I2ZW19-F1
#
_cell.length_a   1.000
_cell.length_b   1.000
_cell.length_c   1.000
_cell.angle_alpha   90.00
_cell.angle_beta   90.00
_cell.angle_gamma   90.00
#
_symmetry.space_group_name_H-M   'P 1'
#
loop_
_entity.id
_entity.type
_entity.pdbx_description
1 polymer ?
#
loop_
_entity_poly.entity_id
_entity_poly.type
_entity_poly.pdbx_seq_one_letter_code
_entity_poly.pdbx_strand_id
1 'polypeptide(L)' 'MHVDVMTTPMPLQKTGAHARQTQAAGFSGLLFTEAGRTAYLNVAAAAIAAPGLDLSTGVA' A
#
# COMPACT_ATOMS: atom_id res chain seq x y z
N MET A 1 18.89 -3.25 -0.23
CA MET A 1 17.94 -4.35 -0.50
C MET A 1 16.55 -3.72 -0.52
N HIS A 2 15.74 -3.97 -1.55
CA HIS A 2 14.37 -3.49 -1.61
C HIS A 2 13.44 -4.53 -1.00
N VAL A 3 12.60 -4.10 -0.07
CA VAL A 3 11.64 -4.96 0.64
C VAL A 3 10.31 -4.23 0.71
N ASP A 4 9.27 -4.87 0.21
CA ASP A 4 7.92 -4.34 0.17
C ASP A 4 7.01 -5.07 1.15
N VAL A 5 5.93 -4.41 1.56
CA VAL A 5 4.86 -5.01 2.37
C VAL A 5 3.71 -5.39 1.46
N MET A 6 3.35 -6.67 1.45
CA MET A 6 2.12 -7.14 0.83
C MET A 6 0.93 -6.87 1.75
N THR A 7 -0.12 -6.26 1.19
CA THR A 7 -1.34 -5.91 1.92
C THR A 7 -2.51 -6.78 1.49
N THR A 8 -3.29 -7.22 2.47
CA THR A 8 -4.63 -7.78 2.23
C THR A 8 -5.67 -6.66 2.11
N PRO A 9 -6.87 -6.92 1.57
CA PRO A 9 -7.93 -5.91 1.53
C PRO A 9 -8.17 -5.24 2.89
N MET A 10 -8.17 -3.91 2.90
CA MET A 10 -8.38 -3.10 4.11
C MET A 10 -9.28 -1.90 3.83
N PRO A 11 -9.97 -1.36 4.85
CA PRO A 11 -10.78 -0.15 4.68
C PRO A 11 -9.94 1.05 4.21
N LEU A 12 -10.41 1.76 3.18
CA LEU A 12 -9.72 2.88 2.52
C LEU A 12 -9.18 3.96 3.49
N GLN A 13 -9.98 4.27 4.50
CA GLN A 13 -9.76 5.23 5.57
C GLN A 13 -8.60 4.85 6.49
N LYS A 14 -8.18 3.59 6.50
CA LYS A 14 -6.97 3.14 7.21
C LYS A 14 -5.72 3.15 6.34
N THR A 15 -5.86 3.22 5.02
CA THR A 15 -4.75 3.03 4.07
C THR A 15 -3.67 4.08 4.22
N GLY A 16 -4.02 5.35 4.37
CA GLY A 16 -3.03 6.42 4.53
C GLY A 16 -2.18 6.29 5.79
N ALA A 17 -2.79 5.87 6.91
CA ALA A 17 -2.06 5.63 8.15
C ALA A 17 -1.10 4.43 8.02
N HIS A 18 -1.55 3.35 7.37
CA HIS A 18 -0.72 2.19 7.09
C HIS A 18 0.47 2.55 6.19
N ALA A 19 0.26 3.31 5.12
CA ALA A 19 1.33 3.76 4.23
C ALA A 19 2.40 4.59 4.96
N ARG A 20 2.01 5.53 5.81
CA ARG A 20 2.96 6.31 6.62
C ARG A 20 3.77 5.43 7.57
N GLN A 21 3.13 4.44 8.19
CA GLN A 21 3.82 3.50 9.08
C GLN A 21 4.82 2.62 8.31
N THR A 22 4.44 2.13 7.14
CA THR A 22 5.32 1.34 6.26
C THR A 22 6.54 2.16 5.81
N GLN A 23 6.35 3.41 5.38
CA GLN A 23 7.45 4.28 5.01
C GLN A 23 8.35 4.62 6.22
N ALA A 24 7.76 4.91 7.38
CA ALA A 24 8.51 5.19 8.61
C ALA A 24 9.31 3.99 9.11
N ALA A 25 8.86 2.76 8.81
CA ALA A 25 9.58 1.53 9.10
C ALA A 25 10.72 1.21 8.12
N GLY A 26 10.89 2.02 7.06
CA GLY A 26 12.00 1.88 6.10
C GLY A 26 11.77 0.85 4.98
N PHE A 27 10.52 0.41 4.77
CA PHE A 27 10.18 -0.40 3.61
C PHE A 27 10.23 0.41 2.31
N SER A 28 10.49 -0.27 1.21
CA SER A 28 10.58 0.35 -0.13
C SER A 28 9.21 0.59 -0.75
N GLY A 29 8.23 -0.27 -0.47
CA GLY A 29 6.95 -0.20 -1.14
C GLY A 29 5.80 -0.94 -0.47
N LEU A 30 4.63 -0.79 -1.10
CA LEU A 30 3.39 -1.50 -0.78
C LEU A 30 2.86 -2.20 -2.02
N LEU A 31 2.60 -3.50 -1.87
CA LEU A 31 1.85 -4.29 -2.84
C LEU A 31 0.41 -4.44 -2.35
N PHE A 32 -0.56 -4.02 -3.16
CA PHE A 32 -1.98 -4.19 -2.89
C PHE A 32 -2.53 -5.44 -3.56
N THR A 33 -2.89 -6.46 -2.77
CA THR A 33 -3.47 -7.69 -3.32
C THR A 33 -4.91 -7.47 -3.73
N GLU A 34 -5.20 -7.75 -5.00
CA GLU A 34 -6.55 -7.75 -5.55
C GLU A 34 -7.29 -9.02 -5.11
N ALA A 35 -8.27 -8.89 -4.21
CA ALA A 35 -9.08 -10.01 -3.73
C ALA A 35 -10.58 -9.64 -3.75
N GLY A 36 -11.18 -9.68 -4.94
CA GLY A 36 -12.61 -9.45 -5.17
C GLY A 36 -13.06 -7.98 -5.18
N ARG A 37 -12.19 -7.03 -4.80
CA ARG A 37 -12.39 -5.58 -4.97
C ARG A 37 -11.11 -4.96 -5.52
N THR A 38 -11.28 -3.96 -6.37
CA THR A 38 -10.13 -3.27 -6.98
C THR A 38 -9.33 -2.47 -5.95
N ALA A 39 -8.00 -2.56 -6.06
CA ALA A 39 -7.06 -1.92 -5.13
C ALA A 39 -6.81 -0.43 -5.39
N TYR A 40 -7.25 0.12 -6.54
CA TYR A 40 -6.80 1.44 -7.00
C TYR A 40 -7.10 2.60 -6.05
N LEU A 41 -8.23 2.59 -5.34
CA LEU A 41 -8.53 3.65 -4.36
C LEU A 41 -7.57 3.60 -3.17
N ASN A 42 -7.19 2.39 -2.73
CA ASN A 42 -6.21 2.22 -1.66
C ASN A 42 -4.82 2.66 -2.14
N VAL A 43 -4.43 2.32 -3.37
CA VAL A 43 -3.19 2.80 -3.99
C VAL A 43 -3.16 4.33 -4.01
N ALA A 44 -4.23 4.99 -4.47
CA ALA A 44 -4.32 6.44 -4.51
C ALA A 44 -4.20 7.07 -3.11
N ALA A 45 -4.89 6.52 -2.11
CA ALA A 45 -4.80 6.99 -0.73
C ALA A 45 -3.38 6.80 -0.14
N ALA A 46 -2.70 5.71 -0.48
CA ALA A 46 -1.31 5.48 -0.07
C ALA A 46 -0.34 6.47 -0.74
N ALA A 47 -0.49 6.71 -2.04
CA ALA A 47 0.33 7.66 -2.79
C ALA A 47 0.27 9.08 -2.22
N ILE A 48 -0.93 9.53 -1.80
CA ILE A 48 -1.12 10.84 -1.16
C ILE A 48 -0.48 10.87 0.23
N ALA A 49 -0.56 9.78 0.99
CA ALA A 49 -0.12 9.75 2.38
C ALA A 49 1.38 9.51 2.57
N ALA A 50 2.02 8.79 1.63
CA ALA A 50 3.41 8.36 1.68
C ALA A 50 4.01 8.33 0.25
N PRO A 51 4.34 9.52 -0.32
CA PRO A 51 4.80 9.63 -1.71
C PRO A 51 6.19 9.03 -1.98
N GLY A 52 6.90 8.57 -0.94
CA GLY A 52 8.20 7.91 -1.07
C GLY A 52 8.12 6.38 -1.16
N LEU A 53 6.93 5.79 -1.16
CA LEU A 53 6.74 4.36 -1.34
C LEU A 53 6.52 4.01 -2.82
N ASP A 54 7.16 2.94 -3.28
CA ASP A 54 6.80 2.28 -4.53
C ASP A 54 5.49 1.51 -4.36
N LEU A 55 4.51 1.75 -5.23
CA LEU A 55 3.18 1.16 -5.13
C LEU A 55 2.90 0.21 -6.29
N SER A 56 2.42 -0.98 -5.98
CA SER A 56 2.06 -2.00 -6.96
C SER A 56 0.74 -2.68 -6.62
N THR A 57 0.16 -3.38 -7.59
CA THR A 57 -0.93 -4.34 -7.35
C THR A 57 -0.44 -5.76 -7.64
N GLY A 58 -0.99 -6.73 -6.93
CA GLY A 58 -0.72 -8.15 -7.15
C GLY A 58 -2.01 -8.94 -7.23
N VAL A 59 -2.03 -9.96 -8.08
CA VAL A 59 -3.16 -10.90 -8.21
C VAL A 59 -2.85 -12.15 -7.40
N ALA A 60 -3.81 -12.61 -6.60
CA ALA A 60 -3.74 -13.83 -5.82
C ALA A 60 -4.96 -14.72 -6.07
#